data_AF-A0A6P2EIN1-F1
#
_entry.id   AF-A0A6P2EIN1-F1
#
_cell.length_a   1.000
_cell.length_b   1.000
_cell.length_c   1.000
_cell.angle_alpha   90.00
_cell.angle_beta   90.00
_cell.angle_gamma   90.00
#
_symmetry.space_group_name_H-M   'P 1'
#
loop_
_entity.id
_entity.type
_entity.pdbx_description
1 polymer ?
#
loop_
_entity_poly.entity_id
_entity_poly.type
_entity_poly.pdbx_seq_one_letter_code
_entity_poly.pdbx_strand_id
1 'polypeptide(L)' 'MLSRTVLAACLCTAALAGHPAHAGSVSYSYDALGRLASTVYSDGSATTTITYSYDAAGNRTSVATTSP' A
#
# COMPACT_ATOMS: atom_id res chain seq x y z
N MET A 1 -7.83 -19.68 16.88
CA MET A 1 -6.87 -18.83 16.16
C MET A 1 -6.26 -19.66 15.04
N LEU A 2 -6.73 -19.53 13.80
CA LEU A 2 -6.05 -20.14 12.66
C LEU A 2 -6.17 -19.22 11.44
N SER A 3 -5.06 -18.55 11.18
CA SER A 3 -4.84 -17.62 10.06
C SER A 3 -5.06 -18.33 8.73
N ARG A 4 -5.99 -17.82 7.91
CA ARG A 4 -6.25 -18.33 6.56
C ARG A 4 -5.39 -17.54 5.57
N THR A 5 -4.14 -17.93 5.43
CA THR A 5 -3.26 -17.44 4.36
C THR A 5 -3.62 -18.18 3.07
N VAL A 6 -4.29 -17.51 2.13
CA VAL A 6 -4.53 -18.05 0.79
C VAL A 6 -3.32 -17.71 -0.08
N LEU A 7 -2.52 -18.74 -0.39
CA LEU A 7 -1.44 -18.68 -1.37
C LEU A 7 -2.02 -19.07 -2.74
N ALA A 8 -2.26 -18.09 -3.60
CA ALA A 8 -2.62 -18.33 -5.00
C ALA A 8 -1.40 -18.08 -5.89
N ALA A 9 -0.66 -19.16 -6.17
CA ALA A 9 0.33 -19.19 -7.25
C ALA A 9 -0.39 -19.62 -8.53
N CYS A 10 -0.44 -18.75 -9.53
CA CYS A 10 -0.75 -19.14 -10.91
C CYS A 10 0.39 -18.64 -11.78
N LEU A 11 1.35 -19.53 -12.08
CA LEU A 11 2.42 -19.25 -13.03
C LEU A 11 1.83 -19.19 -14.44
N CYS A 12 2.07 -18.10 -15.15
CA CYS A 12 1.93 -18.04 -16.60
C CYS A 12 3.26 -17.46 -17.14
N THR A 13 4.15 -18.33 -17.58
CA THR A 13 5.47 -17.96 -18.12
C THR A 13 5.35 -17.67 -19.61
N ALA A 14 5.49 -16.40 -19.99
CA ALA A 14 5.86 -15.98 -21.34
C ALA A 14 6.96 -14.92 -21.22
N ALA A 15 8.19 -15.31 -21.57
CA ALA A 15 9.36 -14.43 -21.61
C ALA A 15 9.28 -13.53 -22.86
N LEU A 16 8.70 -12.34 -22.70
CA LEU A 16 9.30 -11.16 -23.34
C LEU A 16 10.39 -10.71 -22.37
N ALA A 17 11.58 -10.38 -22.86
CA ALA A 17 12.52 -9.57 -22.10
C ALA A 17 11.82 -8.23 -21.81
N GLY A 18 11.02 -8.21 -20.74
CA GLY A 18 10.27 -7.07 -20.32
C GLY A 18 11.28 -6.04 -19.89
N HIS A 19 11.38 -4.94 -20.62
CA HIS A 19 11.72 -3.68 -19.97
C HIS A 19 10.91 -3.65 -18.68
N PRO A 20 11.52 -3.42 -17.51
CA PRO A 20 10.78 -3.39 -16.27
C PRO A 20 9.64 -2.39 -16.47
N ALA A 21 8.43 -2.90 -16.62
CA ALA A 21 7.27 -2.07 -16.73
C ALA A 21 7.11 -1.52 -15.32
N HIS A 22 7.54 -0.28 -15.12
CA HIS A 22 7.25 0.49 -13.92
C HIS A 22 5.74 0.74 -13.90
N ALA A 23 5.00 -0.28 -13.47
CA ALA A 23 3.59 -0.17 -13.20
C ALA A 23 3.46 0.51 -11.83
N GLY A 24 3.25 1.83 -11.87
CA GLY A 24 2.93 2.58 -10.66
C GLY A 24 1.58 2.14 -10.09
N SER A 25 1.46 2.13 -8.76
CA SER A 25 0.21 1.86 -8.06
C SER A 25 0.05 2.80 -6.87
N VAL A 26 -1.21 3.10 -6.55
CA VAL A 26 -1.56 3.88 -5.35
C VAL A 26 -2.67 3.14 -4.62
N SER A 27 -2.46 2.89 -3.34
CA SER A 27 -3.46 2.26 -2.46
C SER A 27 -3.79 3.18 -1.29
N TYR A 28 -5.07 3.24 -0.94
CA TYR A 28 -5.59 4.03 0.17
C TYR A 28 -6.23 3.09 1.20
N SER A 29 -5.96 3.35 2.47
CA SER A 29 -6.59 2.65 3.59
C SER A 29 -7.27 3.66 4.50
N TYR A 30 -8.42 3.26 5.05
CA TYR A 30 -9.25 4.11 5.88
C TYR A 30 -9.43 3.49 7.26
N ASP A 31 -9.56 4.34 8.28
CA ASP A 31 -9.96 3.89 9.61
C ASP A 31 -11.46 3.57 9.69
N ALA A 32 -11.91 3.08 10.84
CA ALA A 32 -13.31 2.71 11.07
C ALA A 32 -14.31 3.89 10.94
N LEU A 33 -13.82 5.13 11.02
CA LEU A 33 -14.61 6.35 10.83
C LEU A 33 -14.59 6.85 9.38
N GLY A 34 -13.95 6.10 8.47
CA GLY A 34 -13.84 6.44 7.06
C GLY A 34 -12.80 7.53 6.75
N ARG A 35 -11.89 7.82 7.68
CA ARG A 35 -10.82 8.82 7.48
C ARG A 35 -9.59 8.14 6.89
N LEU A 36 -8.84 8.85 6.04
CA LEU A 36 -7.64 8.30 5.39
C LEU A 36 -6.56 7.99 6.43
N ALA A 37 -6.26 6.71 6.65
CA ALA A 37 -5.27 6.25 7.60
C ALA A 37 -3.89 6.05 6.95
N SER A 38 -3.84 5.64 5.68
CA SER A 38 -2.58 5.45 4.97
C SER A 38 -2.73 5.58 3.46
N THR A 39 -1.67 6.08 2.83
CA THR A 39 -1.47 6.01 1.38
C THR A 39 -0.16 5.29 1.08
N VAL A 40 -0.21 4.31 0.18
CA VAL A 40 0.97 3.60 -0.31
C VAL A 40 1.14 3.93 -1.79
N TYR A 41 2.28 4.52 -2.14
CA TYR A 41 2.70 4.76 -3.51
C TYR A 41 3.77 3.75 -3.87
N SER A 42 3.60 3.06 -4.98
CA SER A 42 4.70 2.33 -5.60
C SER A 42 4.88 2.83 -7.02
N ASP A 43 6.11 3.07 -7.45
CA ASP A 43 6.40 3.40 -8.85
C ASP A 43 6.75 2.14 -9.66
N GLY A 44 6.68 0.96 -9.05
CA GLY A 44 7.13 -0.31 -9.63
C GLY A 44 8.55 -0.71 -9.23
N SER A 45 9.34 0.19 -8.61
CA SER A 45 10.66 -0.13 -8.05
C SER A 45 10.81 0.24 -6.58
N ALA A 46 10.18 1.31 -6.13
CA ALA A 46 10.21 1.79 -4.75
C ALA A 46 8.79 1.87 -4.20
N THR A 47 8.64 1.72 -2.88
CA THR A 47 7.34 1.82 -2.20
C THR A 47 7.42 2.80 -1.05
N THR A 48 6.77 3.95 -1.20
CA THR A 48 6.65 4.96 -0.16
C THR A 48 5.30 4.84 0.53
N THR A 49 5.31 4.72 1.85
CA THR A 49 4.11 4.69 2.68
C THR A 49 3.98 5.99 3.45
N ILE A 50 2.79 6.57 3.45
CA ILE A 50 2.41 7.69 4.31
C ILE A 50 1.33 7.20 5.26
N THR A 51 1.46 7.49 6.56
CA THR A 51 0.46 7.19 7.59
C THR A 51 -0.01 8.45 8.28
N TYR A 52 -1.28 8.45 8.64
CA TYR A 52 -1.96 9.58 9.29
C TYR A 52 -2.58 9.14 10.60
N SER A 53 -2.38 9.95 11.63
CA SER A 53 -3.01 9.76 12.95
C SER A 53 -3.95 10.91 13.26
N TYR A 54 -5.03 10.62 13.96
CA TYR A 54 -6.06 11.58 14.29
C TYR A 54 -6.44 11.47 15.77
N ASP A 55 -6.83 12.60 16.36
CA ASP A 55 -7.50 12.61 17.66
C ASP A 55 -8.99 12.22 17.53
N ALA A 56 -9.68 12.19 18.68
CA ALA A 56 -11.10 11.87 18.77
C ALA A 56 -12.01 12.94 18.14
N ALA A 57 -11.55 14.18 18.02
CA ALA A 57 -12.30 15.26 17.38
C ALA A 57 -12.14 15.27 15.85
N GLY A 58 -11.23 14.45 15.31
CA GLY A 58 -10.96 14.37 13.88
C GLY A 58 -9.80 15.24 13.41
N ASN A 59 -9.07 15.89 14.31
CA ASN A 59 -7.89 16.66 13.92
C ASN A 59 -6.74 15.70 13.64
N ARG A 60 -6.02 15.92 12.54
CA ARG A 60 -4.81 15.16 12.23
C ARG A 60 -3.69 15.56 13.18
N THR A 61 -3.21 14.62 13.96
CA THR A 61 -2.16 14.84 14.97
C THR A 61 -0.77 14.45 14.47
N SER A 62 -0.68 13.59 13.45
CA SER A 62 0.61 13.18 12.90
C SER A 62 0.53 12.80 11.42
N VAL A 63 1.66 12.98 10.73
CA VAL A 63 1.95 12.46 9.40
C VAL A 63 3.33 11.83 9.47
N ALA A 64 3.43 10.54 9.13
CA ALA A 64 4.71 9.85 9.02
C ALA A 64 4.90 9.32 7.61
N THR A 65 6.08 9.55 7.04
CA THR A 65 6.46 9.06 5.71
C THR A 65 7.60 8.08 5.85
N THR A 66 7.45 6.91 5.24
CA THR A 66 8.48 5.88 5.13
C THR A 66 8.72 5.63 3.65
N SER A 67 9.84 6.13 3.17
CA SER A 67 10.44 5.75 1.88
C SER A 67 11.36 4.54 2.12
N PRO A 68 11.62 3.69 1.10
CA PRO A 68 12.76 2.78 1.13
C PRO A 68 14.08 3.52 1.35
#